data_AF-A0A559S289-F1
#
_entry.id   AF-A0A559S289-F1
#
_cell.length_a   1.000
_cell.length_b   1.000
_cell.length_c   1.000
_cell.angle_alpha   90.00
_cell.angle_beta   90.00
_cell.angle_gamma   90.00
#
_symmetry.space_group_name_H-M   'P 1'
#
loop_
_entity.id
_entity.type
_entity.pdbx_description
1 polymer ?
#
loop_
_entity_poly.entity_id
_entity_poly.type
_entity_poly.pdbx_seq_one_letter_code
_entity_poly.pdbx_strand_id
1 'polypeptide(L)'
;MKLSKFILVAFFVLALTSCSHDNEPLPFTLSNDNLAGTYSVNTIDIEEIESATSAAGVTVELSKNEKTGDTFQVDFLINSNGTYVVTGEYRSTSTVTPTPDKGQASPKIIILNASGTYAINALENSINFSQSNGNFINGVFKTLIFNETGVSINQDVTNTQGGISNNIKTAISLKRK
;
A
#
# COMPACT_ATOMS: atom_id res chain seq x y z
N MET A 1 33.70 11.60 80.89
CA MET A 1 35.09 11.58 80.35
C MET A 1 35.05 10.75 79.08
N LYS A 2 35.45 11.13 77.88
CA LYS A 2 36.13 12.28 77.26
C LYS A 2 35.71 12.18 75.77
N LEU A 3 34.97 13.13 75.23
CA LEU A 3 35.42 14.14 74.26
C LEU A 3 36.53 13.67 73.30
N SER A 4 36.23 13.60 71.99
CA SER A 4 37.11 13.84 70.82
C SER A 4 36.68 12.98 69.64
N LYS A 5 36.60 13.39 68.36
CA LYS A 5 36.77 14.65 67.61
C LYS A 5 36.18 14.36 66.22
N PHE A 6 35.66 15.40 65.58
CA PHE A 6 35.39 15.59 64.16
C PHE A 6 36.01 14.57 63.19
N ILE A 7 35.19 14.06 62.26
CA ILE A 7 35.45 14.06 60.82
C ILE A 7 34.08 14.07 60.10
N LEU A 8 33.77 15.22 59.50
CA LEU A 8 32.67 15.44 58.59
C LEU A 8 33.12 14.92 57.21
N VAL A 9 32.66 13.72 56.83
CA VAL A 9 32.84 13.22 55.45
C VAL A 9 31.65 13.69 54.64
N ALA A 10 31.89 14.71 53.81
CA ALA A 10 30.95 15.18 52.81
C ALA A 10 30.79 14.10 51.73
N PHE A 11 29.69 13.34 51.79
CA PHE A 11 29.23 12.54 50.66
C PHE A 11 28.59 13.49 49.64
N PHE A 12 29.41 13.96 48.69
CA PHE A 12 28.90 14.52 47.45
C PHE A 12 28.29 13.37 46.65
N VAL A 13 26.99 13.14 46.83
CA VAL A 13 26.22 12.31 45.89
C VAL A 13 26.12 13.12 44.61
N LEU A 14 27.02 12.84 43.67
CA LEU A 14 26.81 13.19 42.27
C LEU A 14 25.57 12.41 41.84
N ALA A 15 24.42 13.06 41.88
CA ALA A 15 23.27 12.63 41.13
C ALA A 15 23.71 12.64 39.66
N LEU A 16 24.04 11.47 39.13
CA LEU A 16 24.04 11.24 37.70
C LEU A 16 22.59 11.45 37.27
N THR A 17 22.25 12.69 36.92
CA THR A 17 21.08 12.96 36.09
C THR A 17 21.41 12.36 34.73
N SER A 18 21.17 11.04 34.60
CA SER A 18 20.96 10.35 33.34
C SER A 18 19.71 10.95 32.71
N CYS A 19 19.88 12.13 32.10
CA CYS A 19 18.83 12.84 31.42
C CYS A 19 18.59 12.17 30.07
N SER A 20 17.31 11.85 29.87
CA SER A 20 16.64 11.55 28.62
C SER A 20 17.20 10.35 27.84
N HIS A 21 16.71 9.16 28.19
CA HIS A 21 16.43 8.23 27.11
C HIS A 21 15.30 8.89 26.31
N ASP A 22 15.68 9.57 25.23
CA ASP A 22 14.73 10.01 24.22
C ASP A 22 14.04 8.73 23.72
N ASN A 23 12.87 8.44 24.28
CA ASN A 23 11.96 7.43 23.75
C ASN A 23 11.38 8.04 22.46
N GLU A 24 12.23 8.17 21.45
CA GLU A 24 11.78 8.37 20.08
C GLU A 24 10.77 7.24 19.81
N PRO A 25 9.52 7.58 19.42
CA PRO A 25 8.54 6.55 19.10
C PRO A 25 9.13 5.63 18.04
N LEU A 26 9.05 4.31 18.28
CA LEU A 26 9.58 3.33 17.36
C LEU A 26 9.00 3.59 15.96
N PRO A 27 9.82 3.55 14.89
CA PRO A 27 9.33 3.81 13.55
C PRO A 27 8.23 2.81 13.20
N PHE A 28 7.13 3.31 12.61
CA PHE A 28 6.02 2.50 12.14
C PHE A 28 6.43 1.72 10.88
N THR A 29 7.11 0.60 11.10
CA THR A 29 7.71 -0.22 10.04
C THR A 29 6.68 -1.13 9.39
N LEU A 30 6.84 -1.38 8.09
CA LEU A 30 5.98 -2.31 7.36
C LEU A 30 6.18 -3.74 7.90
N SER A 31 5.19 -4.21 8.67
CA SER A 31 5.14 -5.53 9.29
C SER A 31 3.70 -6.04 9.28
N ASN A 32 3.48 -7.34 9.50
CA ASN A 32 2.12 -7.89 9.50
C ASN A 32 1.27 -7.27 10.62
N ASP A 33 1.85 -7.10 11.81
CA ASP A 33 1.15 -6.52 12.96
C ASP A 33 0.83 -5.05 12.73
N ASN A 34 1.77 -4.29 12.16
CA ASN A 34 1.53 -2.88 11.86
C ASN A 34 0.60 -2.69 10.67
N LEU A 35 0.53 -3.62 9.71
CA LEU A 35 -0.39 -3.53 8.56
C LEU A 35 -1.80 -4.02 8.89
N ALA A 36 -1.95 -4.90 9.87
CA ALA A 36 -3.25 -5.45 10.24
C ALA A 36 -4.25 -4.36 10.65
N GLY A 37 -5.51 -4.56 10.27
CA GLY A 37 -6.58 -3.62 10.56
C GLY A 37 -7.67 -3.63 9.48
N THR A 38 -8.72 -2.85 9.75
CA THR A 38 -9.79 -2.59 8.78
C THR A 38 -9.55 -1.25 8.12
N TYR A 39 -9.65 -1.22 6.81
CA TYR A 39 -9.44 -0.02 6.00
C TYR A 39 -10.67 0.30 5.16
N SER A 40 -10.91 1.59 4.98
CA SER A 40 -11.69 2.11 3.86
C SER A 40 -10.77 2.28 2.66
N VAL A 41 -11.29 2.00 1.46
CA VAL A 41 -10.61 2.41 0.22
C VAL A 41 -10.81 3.90 0.01
N ASN A 42 -9.72 4.61 -0.25
CA ASN A 42 -9.72 6.05 -0.48
C ASN A 42 -9.52 6.40 -1.97
N THR A 43 -8.63 5.68 -2.67
CA THR A 43 -8.47 5.79 -4.13
C THR A 43 -8.19 4.43 -4.76
N ILE A 44 -8.62 4.26 -6.01
CA ILE A 44 -8.21 3.21 -6.93
C ILE A 44 -8.01 3.86 -8.29
N ASP A 45 -6.78 3.80 -8.81
CA ASP A 45 -6.43 4.30 -10.13
C ASP A 45 -5.74 3.18 -10.90
N ILE A 46 -6.20 2.92 -12.12
CA ILE A 46 -5.64 1.90 -13.01
C ILE A 46 -5.41 2.52 -14.38
N GLU A 47 -4.21 2.32 -14.92
CA GLU A 47 -3.84 2.67 -16.29
C GLU A 47 -3.41 1.40 -17.01
N GLU A 48 -4.08 1.07 -18.11
CA GLU A 48 -3.74 -0.05 -18.99
C GLU A 48 -3.32 0.52 -20.34
N ILE A 49 -2.08 0.24 -20.76
CA ILE A 49 -1.53 0.67 -22.05
C ILE A 49 -1.23 -0.57 -22.88
N GLU A 50 -1.88 -0.68 -24.02
CA GLU A 50 -1.56 -1.66 -25.05
C GLU A 50 -0.63 -1.03 -26.09
N SER A 51 0.44 -1.74 -26.45
CA SER A 51 1.40 -1.28 -27.45
C SER A 51 1.84 -2.41 -28.37
N ALA A 52 2.24 -2.07 -29.60
CA ALA A 52 2.83 -2.99 -30.56
C ALA A 52 4.27 -2.58 -30.88
N THR A 53 5.18 -3.55 -30.90
CA THR A 53 6.58 -3.35 -31.27
C THR A 53 6.88 -4.09 -32.57
N SER A 54 7.23 -3.32 -33.60
CA SER A 54 7.62 -3.85 -34.91
C SER A 54 8.93 -4.64 -34.85
N ALA A 55 9.21 -5.47 -35.87
CA ALA A 55 10.50 -6.15 -36.02
C ALA A 55 11.70 -5.18 -36.12
N ALA A 56 11.45 -3.91 -36.47
CA ALA A 56 12.45 -2.85 -36.51
C ALA A 56 12.68 -2.18 -35.14
N GLY A 57 11.99 -2.61 -34.07
CA GLY A 57 12.12 -2.08 -32.72
C GLY A 57 11.32 -0.81 -32.45
N VAL A 58 10.50 -0.34 -33.39
CA VAL A 58 9.58 0.80 -33.17
C VAL A 58 8.36 0.34 -32.40
N THR A 59 8.07 0.99 -31.27
CA THR A 59 6.88 0.75 -30.45
C THR A 59 5.84 1.85 -30.66
N VAL A 60 4.58 1.45 -30.82
CA VAL A 60 3.42 2.35 -30.92
C VAL A 60 2.39 1.98 -29.87
N GLU A 61 1.82 2.99 -29.20
CA GLU A 61 0.64 2.81 -28.36
C GLU A 61 -0.57 2.53 -29.26
N LEU A 62 -1.24 1.41 -29.00
CA LEU A 62 -2.46 1.01 -29.68
C LEU A 62 -3.69 1.50 -28.93
N SER A 63 -3.67 1.38 -27.60
CA SER A 63 -4.75 1.85 -26.75
C SER A 63 -4.27 2.18 -25.34
N LYS A 64 -5.01 3.07 -24.68
CA LYS A 64 -4.89 3.46 -23.29
C LYS A 64 -6.27 3.41 -22.64
N ASN A 65 -6.40 2.70 -21.53
CA ASN A 65 -7.60 2.66 -20.71
C ASN A 65 -7.28 3.15 -19.29
N GLU A 66 -7.90 4.25 -18.90
CA GLU A 66 -7.80 4.81 -17.56
C GLU A 66 -9.07 4.49 -16.78
N LYS A 67 -8.92 3.88 -15.60
CA LYS A 67 -10.02 3.56 -14.69
C LYS A 67 -9.77 4.25 -13.36
N THR A 68 -10.77 4.98 -12.88
CA THR A 68 -10.75 5.65 -11.58
C THR A 68 -11.93 5.17 -10.73
N GLY A 69 -11.66 4.88 -9.46
CA GLY A 69 -12.68 4.50 -8.48
C GLY A 69 -13.18 5.72 -7.71
N ASP A 70 -14.48 5.74 -7.40
CA ASP A 70 -15.10 6.69 -6.48
C ASP A 70 -16.28 6.06 -5.72
N THR A 71 -16.89 6.82 -4.81
CA THR A 71 -18.08 6.40 -4.04
C THR A 71 -17.85 5.07 -3.32
N PHE A 72 -16.72 4.94 -2.63
CA PHE A 72 -16.30 3.71 -1.97
C PHE A 72 -17.19 3.39 -0.77
N GLN A 73 -17.79 2.20 -0.80
CA GLN A 73 -18.42 1.53 0.33
C GLN A 73 -17.74 0.17 0.49
N VAL A 74 -16.42 0.19 0.71
CA VAL A 74 -15.55 -0.99 0.72
C VAL A 74 -14.88 -1.14 2.07
N ASP A 75 -14.95 -2.35 2.61
CA ASP A 75 -14.23 -2.78 3.80
C ASP A 75 -13.11 -3.72 3.38
N PHE A 76 -11.87 -3.31 3.63
CA PHE A 76 -10.68 -4.12 3.41
C PHE A 76 -10.11 -4.51 4.77
N LEU A 77 -10.34 -5.76 5.17
CA LEU A 77 -9.78 -6.36 6.38
C LEU A 77 -8.46 -7.04 6.04
N ILE A 78 -7.38 -6.59 6.68
CA ILE A 78 -6.06 -7.21 6.62
C ILE A 78 -5.76 -7.83 7.99
N ASN A 79 -5.50 -9.14 8.04
CA ASN A 79 -5.25 -9.87 9.27
C ASN A 79 -3.75 -10.11 9.47
N SER A 80 -3.24 -9.99 10.69
CA SER A 80 -1.81 -10.19 11.02
C SER A 80 -1.29 -11.59 10.67
N ASN A 81 -2.17 -12.59 10.52
CA ASN A 81 -1.82 -13.93 10.06
C ASN A 81 -1.51 -14.04 8.56
N GLY A 82 -1.44 -12.93 7.83
CA GLY A 82 -1.13 -12.92 6.39
C GLY A 82 -2.34 -13.23 5.49
N THR A 83 -3.56 -13.04 5.98
CA THR A 83 -4.80 -13.20 5.20
C THR A 83 -5.52 -11.87 5.03
N TYR A 84 -6.35 -11.76 3.99
CA TYR A 84 -7.21 -10.60 3.80
C TYR A 84 -8.60 -10.95 3.28
N VAL A 85 -9.55 -10.05 3.53
CA VAL A 85 -10.90 -10.08 2.97
C VAL A 85 -11.30 -8.68 2.53
N VAL A 86 -11.92 -8.57 1.36
CA VAL A 86 -12.46 -7.33 0.81
C VAL A 86 -13.92 -7.53 0.44
N THR A 87 -14.79 -6.69 1.01
CA THR A 87 -16.23 -6.73 0.77
C THR A 87 -16.79 -5.33 0.55
N GLY A 88 -17.79 -5.21 -0.33
CA GLY A 88 -18.51 -3.96 -0.52
C GLY A 88 -18.65 -3.60 -1.99
N GLU A 89 -18.73 -2.31 -2.29
CA GLU A 89 -18.88 -1.83 -3.65
C GLU A 89 -18.26 -0.45 -3.86
N TYR A 90 -17.92 -0.15 -5.10
CA TYR A 90 -17.50 1.19 -5.52
C TYR A 90 -17.93 1.45 -6.96
N ARG A 91 -17.95 2.72 -7.36
CA ARG A 91 -18.18 3.10 -8.76
C ARG A 91 -16.83 3.25 -9.46
N SER A 92 -16.64 2.55 -10.57
CA SER A 92 -15.48 2.69 -11.45
C SER A 92 -15.87 3.43 -12.72
N THR A 93 -15.10 4.43 -13.09
CA THR A 93 -15.26 5.16 -14.35
C THR A 93 -14.08 4.86 -15.27
N SER A 94 -14.35 4.36 -16.47
CA SER A 94 -13.35 3.96 -17.47
C SER A 94 -13.37 4.89 -18.68
N THR A 95 -12.19 5.29 -19.16
CA THR A 95 -11.98 6.11 -20.36
C THR A 95 -10.96 5.42 -21.26
N VAL A 96 -11.33 5.15 -22.52
CA VAL A 96 -10.45 4.47 -23.49
C VAL A 96 -10.06 5.41 -24.63
N THR A 97 -8.79 5.36 -25.04
CA THR A 97 -8.18 6.18 -26.09
C THR A 97 -7.25 5.30 -26.95
N PRO A 98 -7.14 5.49 -28.28
CA PRO A 98 -8.03 6.29 -29.11
C PRO A 98 -9.43 5.67 -29.19
N THR A 99 -10.45 6.50 -29.35
CA THR A 99 -11.84 6.05 -29.58
C THR A 99 -12.48 6.95 -30.64
N PRO A 100 -13.37 6.43 -31.51
CA PRO A 100 -14.07 7.24 -32.52
C PRO A 100 -14.91 8.36 -31.90
N ASP A 101 -15.49 8.10 -30.72
CA ASP A 101 -16.34 9.03 -29.98
C ASP A 101 -15.59 9.48 -28.73
N LYS A 102 -15.10 10.73 -28.72
CA LYS A 102 -14.29 11.37 -27.64
C LYS A 102 -14.44 10.68 -26.27
N GLY A 103 -13.47 9.81 -25.92
CA GLY A 103 -13.28 9.11 -24.63
C GLY A 103 -14.46 9.17 -23.67
N GLN A 104 -15.61 8.58 -24.00
CA GLN A 104 -16.77 8.73 -23.12
C GLN A 104 -16.58 7.87 -21.86
N ALA A 105 -16.55 8.54 -20.72
CA ALA A 105 -16.54 7.92 -19.40
C ALA A 105 -17.70 6.91 -19.27
N SER A 106 -17.38 5.64 -19.03
CA SER A 106 -18.35 4.57 -18.81
C SER A 106 -18.36 4.17 -17.33
N PRO A 107 -19.24 4.75 -16.48
CA PRO A 107 -19.34 4.37 -15.07
C PRO A 107 -19.97 2.98 -14.90
N LYS A 108 -19.45 2.19 -13.97
CA LYS A 108 -19.97 0.88 -13.56
C LYS A 108 -19.86 0.70 -12.05
N ILE A 109 -20.84 0.04 -11.44
CA ILE A 109 -20.73 -0.40 -10.05
C ILE A 109 -19.96 -1.71 -10.03
N ILE A 110 -18.91 -1.77 -9.22
CA ILE A 110 -18.08 -2.96 -9.00
C ILE A 110 -18.39 -3.48 -7.60
N ILE A 111 -18.90 -4.71 -7.54
CA ILE A 111 -19.17 -5.42 -6.29
C ILE A 111 -17.94 -6.24 -5.94
N LEU A 112 -17.40 -6.04 -4.75
CA LEU A 112 -16.25 -6.73 -4.20
C LEU A 112 -16.71 -7.79 -3.20
N ASN A 113 -16.27 -9.02 -3.45
CA ASN A 113 -16.28 -10.12 -2.51
C ASN A 113 -15.05 -10.98 -2.84
N ALA A 114 -13.91 -10.56 -2.31
CA ALA A 114 -12.61 -11.13 -2.61
C ALA A 114 -11.86 -11.47 -1.32
N SER A 115 -11.01 -12.47 -1.38
CA SER A 115 -10.14 -12.84 -0.28
C SER A 115 -8.88 -13.51 -0.79
N GLY A 116 -7.87 -13.57 0.07
CA GLY A 116 -6.58 -14.13 -0.28
C GLY A 116 -5.59 -14.08 0.87
N THR A 117 -4.32 -14.26 0.52
CA THR A 117 -3.19 -14.12 1.43
C THR A 117 -2.27 -12.99 0.98
N TYR A 118 -1.39 -12.56 1.89
CA TYR A 118 -0.34 -11.61 1.56
C TYR A 118 0.96 -11.96 2.28
N ALA A 119 2.08 -11.56 1.70
CA ALA A 119 3.41 -11.65 2.30
C ALA A 119 4.12 -10.30 2.18
N ILE A 120 4.69 -9.84 3.29
CA ILE A 120 5.46 -8.59 3.34
C ILE A 120 6.93 -8.90 3.04
N ASN A 121 7.53 -8.11 2.16
CA ASN A 121 8.97 -8.00 2.03
C ASN A 121 9.39 -6.60 2.50
N ALA A 122 9.80 -6.53 3.77
CA ALA A 122 10.17 -5.28 4.43
C ALA A 122 11.45 -4.65 3.86
N LEU A 123 12.37 -5.47 3.34
CA LEU A 123 13.61 -4.98 2.70
C LEU A 123 13.32 -4.21 1.41
N GLU A 124 12.30 -4.67 0.68
CA GLU A 124 11.87 -4.09 -0.58
C GLU A 124 10.69 -3.13 -0.46
N ASN A 125 10.23 -2.88 0.78
CA ASN A 125 9.04 -2.12 1.13
C ASN A 125 7.84 -2.49 0.24
N SER A 126 7.51 -3.78 0.22
CA SER A 126 6.51 -4.33 -0.70
C SER A 126 5.61 -5.38 -0.06
N ILE A 127 4.45 -5.57 -0.65
CA ILE A 127 3.43 -6.54 -0.23
C ILE A 127 3.07 -7.38 -1.45
N ASN A 128 3.24 -8.70 -1.37
CA ASN A 128 2.80 -9.62 -2.39
C ASN A 128 1.43 -10.20 -2.02
N PHE A 129 0.39 -9.85 -2.77
CA PHE A 129 -0.96 -10.38 -2.59
C PHE A 129 -1.18 -11.61 -3.46
N SER A 130 -1.72 -12.67 -2.88
CA SER A 130 -2.11 -13.89 -3.58
C SER A 130 -3.61 -14.09 -3.42
N GLN A 131 -4.36 -13.83 -4.47
CA GLN A 131 -5.82 -13.95 -4.45
C GLN A 131 -6.25 -15.42 -4.45
N SER A 132 -7.25 -15.76 -3.61
CA SER A 132 -7.85 -17.09 -3.57
C SER A 132 -9.33 -17.10 -3.97
N ASN A 133 -10.04 -15.99 -3.78
CA ASN A 133 -11.45 -15.83 -4.16
C ASN A 133 -11.74 -14.42 -4.69
N GLY A 134 -12.74 -14.29 -5.56
CA GLY A 134 -13.16 -13.03 -6.15
C GLY A 134 -12.14 -12.46 -7.15
N ASN A 135 -12.22 -11.15 -7.41
CA ASN A 135 -11.20 -10.41 -8.16
C ASN A 135 -11.05 -9.00 -7.59
N PHE A 136 -9.86 -8.68 -7.06
CA PHE A 136 -9.57 -7.35 -6.55
C PHE A 136 -8.07 -6.99 -6.60
N ILE A 137 -7.22 -7.79 -5.96
CA ILE A 137 -5.79 -7.46 -5.78
C ILE A 137 -4.92 -8.72 -5.85
N ASN A 138 -3.89 -8.68 -6.68
CA ASN A 138 -2.97 -9.79 -6.89
C ASN A 138 -1.58 -9.33 -7.35
N GLY A 139 -0.55 -10.06 -6.95
CA GLY A 139 0.85 -9.78 -7.28
C GLY A 139 1.54 -8.83 -6.30
N VAL A 140 2.74 -8.39 -6.68
CA VAL A 140 3.61 -7.57 -5.83
C VAL A 140 3.27 -6.10 -6.00
N PHE A 141 3.01 -5.42 -4.88
CA PHE A 141 2.82 -3.98 -4.79
C PHE A 141 3.95 -3.36 -3.98
N LYS A 142 4.50 -2.24 -4.45
CA LYS A 142 5.39 -1.39 -3.65
C LYS A 142 4.54 -0.50 -2.73
N THR A 143 5.02 -0.31 -1.52
CA THR A 143 4.42 0.59 -0.54
C THR A 143 4.99 1.99 -0.73
N LEU A 144 4.13 2.96 -1.07
CA LEU A 144 4.50 4.36 -1.28
C LEU A 144 4.42 5.16 0.02
N ILE A 145 3.34 4.96 0.78
CA ILE A 145 3.08 5.62 2.06
C ILE A 145 2.63 4.53 3.02
N PHE A 146 3.20 4.52 4.23
CA PHE A 146 2.74 3.66 5.32
C PHE A 146 2.94 4.35 6.65
N ASN A 147 1.85 4.51 7.39
CA ASN A 147 1.82 5.09 8.73
C ASN A 147 0.58 4.58 9.48
N GLU A 148 0.39 5.03 10.71
CA GLU A 148 -0.73 4.60 11.56
C GLU A 148 -2.12 4.88 10.96
N THR A 149 -2.23 5.84 10.05
CA THR A 149 -3.51 6.29 9.47
C THR A 149 -3.87 5.59 8.17
N GLY A 150 -2.92 4.92 7.51
CA GLY A 150 -3.19 4.33 6.21
C GLY A 150 -1.96 3.80 5.46
N VAL A 151 -2.25 3.22 4.31
CA VAL A 151 -1.26 2.66 3.39
C VAL A 151 -1.61 3.04 1.95
N SER A 152 -0.61 3.42 1.16
CA SER A 152 -0.74 3.60 -0.29
C SER A 152 0.22 2.67 -0.99
N ILE A 153 -0.27 1.95 -1.98
CA ILE A 153 0.45 0.91 -2.70
C ILE A 153 0.31 1.09 -4.20
N ASN A 154 1.32 0.68 -4.96
CA ASN A 154 1.24 0.62 -6.42
C ASN A 154 1.93 -0.60 -7.01
N GLN A 155 1.53 -0.95 -8.23
CA GLN A 155 2.08 -2.03 -9.03
C GLN A 155 2.20 -1.57 -10.49
N ASP A 156 3.23 -2.02 -11.18
CA ASP A 156 3.48 -1.81 -12.60
C ASP A 156 3.88 -3.16 -13.22
N VAL A 157 3.01 -3.71 -14.07
CA VAL A 157 3.18 -5.05 -14.65
C VAL A 157 3.08 -4.95 -16.17
N THR A 158 4.09 -5.50 -16.85
CA THR A 158 4.11 -5.57 -18.31
C THR A 158 4.05 -7.02 -18.77
N ASN A 159 3.05 -7.36 -19.57
CA ASN A 159 2.91 -8.66 -20.21
C ASN A 159 3.16 -8.50 -21.71
N THR A 160 4.13 -9.22 -22.26
CA THR A 160 4.46 -9.15 -23.70
C THR A 160 4.25 -10.51 -24.36
N GLN A 161 3.47 -10.53 -25.44
CA GLN A 161 3.23 -11.71 -26.26
C GLN A 161 3.22 -11.32 -27.74
N GLY A 162 4.09 -11.94 -28.55
CA GLY A 162 4.07 -11.79 -30.00
C GLY A 162 4.22 -10.34 -30.50
N GLY A 163 5.08 -9.54 -29.87
CA GLY A 163 5.30 -8.13 -30.21
C GLY A 163 4.25 -7.17 -29.67
N ILE A 164 3.15 -7.67 -29.10
CA ILE A 164 2.16 -6.88 -28.36
C ILE A 164 2.54 -6.87 -26.89
N SER A 165 2.44 -5.71 -26.26
CA SER A 165 2.68 -5.52 -24.84
C SER A 165 1.49 -4.85 -24.18
N ASN A 166 1.09 -5.36 -23.02
CA ASN A 166 0.07 -4.77 -22.16
C ASN A 166 0.73 -4.38 -20.83
N ASN A 167 0.83 -3.09 -20.60
CA ASN A 167 1.34 -2.50 -19.37
C ASN A 167 0.16 -2.09 -18.48
N ILE A 168 0.15 -2.54 -17.23
CA ILE A 168 -0.90 -2.25 -16.26
C ILE A 168 -0.25 -1.61 -15.05
N LYS A 169 -0.60 -0.36 -14.79
CA LYS A 169 -0.27 0.34 -13.55
C LYS A 169 -1.49 0.42 -12.68
N THR A 170 -1.34 0.05 -11.42
CA THR A 170 -2.39 0.12 -10.41
C THR A 170 -1.87 0.91 -9.22
N ALA A 171 -2.66 1.85 -8.72
CA ALA A 171 -2.40 2.58 -7.47
C ALA A 171 -3.64 2.54 -6.59
N ILE A 172 -3.46 2.20 -5.31
CA ILE A 172 -4.54 2.09 -4.34
C ILE A 172 -4.11 2.80 -3.06
N SER A 173 -4.97 3.65 -2.51
CA SER A 173 -4.80 4.20 -1.16
C SER A 173 -5.89 3.70 -0.23
N LEU A 174 -5.47 3.29 0.96
CA LEU A 174 -6.31 2.74 2.01
C LEU A 174 -6.17 3.60 3.26
N LYS A 175 -7.30 3.98 3.86
CA LYS A 175 -7.36 4.72 5.11
C LYS A 175 -7.82 3.80 6.23
N ARG A 176 -7.05 3.71 7.31
CA ARG A 176 -7.41 2.91 8.47
C ARG A 176 -8.67 3.48 9.14
N LYS A 177 -9.56 2.59 9.58
CA LYS A 177 -10.77 2.94 10.33
C LYS A 177 -10.51 3.06 11.82
#